data_AF-A0A3Q2PR52-F1
#
_entry.id   AF-A0A3Q2PR52-F1
#
_cell.length_a   1.000
_cell.length_b   1.000
_cell.length_c   1.000
_cell.angle_alpha   90.00
_cell.angle_beta   90.00
_cell.angle_gamma   90.00
#
_symmetry.space_group_name_H-M   'P 1'
#
loop_
_entity.id
_entity.type
_entity.pdbx_description
1 polymer ?
#
loop_
_entity_poly.entity_id
_entity_poly.type
_entity_poly.pdbx_seq_one_letter_code
_entity_poly.pdbx_strand_id
1 'polypeptide(L)'
;DQNYFYLLNTRRERERQRERQRERERERERERCLALTELENNKSIAIKAADKGGQRDFKTIGNSKWVLKWCDFTEGEKKILINEHPLRAFLDILPKIHKNPEQSPGRAIVSGIGSLTERISCFLDFHIKYFVPTLKCYVKDTSHFLLPLKDLPLIDSDVIICTSDIESLYKH
;
A
#
# COMPACT_ATOMS: atom_id res chain seq x y z
N ASP A 1 13.02 -38.43 -33.22
CA ASP A 1 11.64 -37.95 -33.42
C ASP A 1 10.86 -37.55 -32.15
N GLN A 2 10.85 -38.32 -31.06
CA GLN A 2 10.09 -37.96 -29.85
C GLN A 2 10.55 -36.67 -29.13
N ASN A 3 11.85 -36.39 -29.10
CA ASN A 3 12.41 -35.23 -28.39
C ASN A 3 12.07 -33.89 -29.08
N TYR A 4 12.04 -33.89 -30.42
CA TYR A 4 11.63 -32.73 -31.22
C TYR A 4 10.13 -32.41 -31.04
N PHE A 5 9.28 -33.44 -31.01
CA PHE A 5 7.84 -33.31 -30.73
C PHE A 5 7.57 -32.75 -29.33
N TYR A 6 8.31 -33.19 -28.31
CA TYR A 6 8.18 -32.68 -26.94
C TYR A 6 8.57 -31.19 -26.83
N LEU A 7 9.67 -30.79 -27.46
CA LEU A 7 10.11 -29.39 -27.49
C LEU A 7 9.12 -28.48 -28.23
N LEU A 8 8.55 -28.94 -29.35
CA LEU A 8 7.51 -28.23 -30.10
C LEU A 8 6.22 -28.07 -29.29
N ASN A 9 5.76 -29.13 -28.63
CA ASN A 9 4.59 -29.08 -27.76
C ASN A 9 4.81 -28.12 -26.58
N THR A 10 6.00 -28.10 -25.99
CA THR A 10 6.35 -27.18 -24.90
C THR A 10 6.41 -25.72 -25.35
N ARG A 11 6.94 -25.44 -26.55
CA ARG A 11 6.93 -24.09 -27.14
C ARG A 11 5.51 -23.61 -27.43
N ARG A 12 4.68 -24.46 -28.03
CA ARG A 12 3.26 -24.17 -28.29
C ARG A 12 2.49 -23.89 -27.00
N GLU A 13 2.74 -24.65 -25.93
CA GLU A 13 2.06 -24.44 -24.65
C GLU A 13 2.46 -23.11 -24.00
N ARG A 14 3.74 -22.71 -24.09
CA ARG A 14 4.21 -21.40 -23.62
C ARG A 14 3.60 -20.24 -24.41
N GLU A 15 3.43 -20.40 -25.72
CA GLU A 15 2.75 -19.40 -26.55
C GLU A 15 1.28 -19.27 -26.19
N ARG A 16 0.57 -20.38 -25.98
CA ARG A 16 -0.82 -20.36 -25.47
C ARG A 16 -0.93 -19.66 -24.13
N GLN A 17 0.00 -19.88 -23.21
CA GLN A 17 -0.01 -19.18 -21.91
C GLN A 17 0.20 -17.68 -22.05
N ARG A 18 1.12 -17.25 -22.91
CA ARG A 18 1.32 -15.82 -23.22
C ARG A 18 0.09 -15.20 -23.88
N GLU A 19 -0.56 -15.93 -24.76
CA GLU A 19 -1.78 -15.47 -25.44
C GLU A 19 -2.96 -15.34 -24.46
N ARG A 20 -3.16 -16.33 -23.58
CA ARG A 20 -4.13 -16.22 -22.47
C ARG A 20 -3.82 -15.03 -21.56
N GLN A 21 -2.56 -14.76 -21.30
CA GLN A 21 -2.16 -13.62 -20.46
C GLN A 21 -2.47 -12.27 -21.14
N ARG A 22 -2.21 -12.16 -22.46
CA ARG A 22 -2.58 -10.99 -23.28
C ARG A 22 -4.09 -10.83 -23.41
N GLU A 23 -4.83 -11.92 -23.49
CA GLU A 23 -6.29 -11.89 -23.55
C GLU A 23 -6.88 -11.42 -22.23
N ARG A 24 -6.42 -11.94 -21.09
CA ARG A 24 -6.77 -11.44 -19.75
C ARG A 24 -6.38 -9.97 -19.55
N GLU A 25 -5.30 -9.53 -20.16
CA GLU A 25 -4.89 -8.12 -20.12
C GLU A 25 -5.81 -7.23 -20.93
N ARG A 26 -6.18 -7.64 -22.15
CA ARG A 26 -7.17 -6.95 -22.99
C ARG A 26 -8.56 -6.92 -22.34
N GLU A 27 -8.98 -8.00 -21.71
CA GLU A 27 -10.25 -8.08 -20.98
C GLU A 27 -10.26 -7.10 -19.79
N ARG A 28 -9.20 -7.11 -18.97
CA ARG A 28 -9.01 -6.14 -17.89
C ARG A 28 -8.97 -4.69 -18.39
N GLU A 29 -8.37 -4.44 -19.55
CA GLU A 29 -8.34 -3.11 -20.16
C GLU A 29 -9.73 -2.64 -20.62
N ARG A 30 -10.54 -3.55 -21.18
CA ARG A 30 -11.94 -3.27 -21.52
C ARG A 30 -12.78 -2.97 -20.29
N GLU A 31 -12.65 -3.78 -19.23
CA GLU A 31 -13.33 -3.55 -17.96
C GLU A 31 -12.91 -2.21 -17.33
N ARG A 32 -11.64 -1.84 -17.42
CA ARG A 32 -11.14 -0.52 -16.97
C ARG A 32 -11.76 0.64 -17.74
N CYS A 33 -11.87 0.53 -19.07
CA CYS A 33 -12.50 1.57 -19.87
C CYS A 33 -13.99 1.72 -19.52
N LEU A 34 -14.71 0.61 -19.37
CA LEU A 34 -16.12 0.62 -18.97
C LEU A 34 -16.32 1.25 -17.58
N ALA A 35 -15.53 0.83 -16.59
CA ALA A 35 -15.58 1.37 -15.23
C ALA A 35 -15.23 2.87 -15.20
N LEU A 36 -14.25 3.32 -15.99
CA LEU A 36 -13.90 4.74 -16.08
C LEU A 36 -15.03 5.57 -16.69
N THR A 37 -15.64 5.09 -17.77
CA THR A 37 -16.78 5.75 -18.39
C THR A 37 -18.00 5.79 -17.46
N GLU A 38 -18.22 4.74 -16.66
CA GLU A 38 -19.29 4.72 -15.67
C GLU A 38 -19.03 5.70 -14.52
N LEU A 39 -17.79 5.75 -14.02
CA LEU A 39 -17.37 6.70 -12.98
C LEU A 39 -17.46 8.17 -13.44
N GLU A 40 -17.00 8.48 -14.66
CA GLU A 40 -17.05 9.84 -15.22
C GLU A 40 -18.49 10.34 -15.42
N ASN A 41 -19.42 9.44 -15.73
CA ASN A 41 -20.82 9.79 -15.99
C ASN A 41 -21.72 9.73 -14.75
N ASN A 42 -21.22 9.21 -13.62
CA ASN A 42 -22.03 9.07 -12.43
C ASN A 42 -22.01 10.34 -11.56
N LYS A 43 -22.99 11.22 -11.83
CA LYS A 43 -23.24 12.46 -11.05
C LYS A 43 -23.59 12.23 -9.58
N SER A 44 -23.88 10.99 -9.17
CA SER A 44 -24.16 10.63 -7.76
C SER A 44 -22.91 10.26 -6.97
N ILE A 45 -21.76 10.05 -7.63
CA ILE A 45 -20.48 9.85 -6.96
C ILE A 45 -19.98 11.22 -6.51
N ALA A 46 -20.53 11.69 -5.40
CA ALA A 46 -19.91 12.74 -4.62
C ALA A 46 -18.63 12.15 -3.99
N ILE A 47 -17.49 12.28 -4.67
CA ILE A 47 -16.19 12.10 -4.03
C ILE A 47 -16.07 13.22 -3.00
N LYS A 48 -16.54 12.96 -1.78
CA LYS A 48 -16.23 13.83 -0.65
C LYS A 48 -14.71 13.94 -0.60
N ALA A 49 -14.19 15.17 -0.50
CA ALA A 49 -12.80 15.35 -0.15
C ALA A 49 -12.54 14.47 1.08
N ALA A 50 -11.53 13.60 1.03
CA ALA A 50 -11.19 12.76 2.16
C ALA A 50 -11.15 13.64 3.42
N ASP A 51 -11.95 13.30 4.43
CA ASP A 51 -12.10 14.11 5.63
C ASP A 51 -10.71 14.24 6.29
N LYS A 52 -10.07 15.38 6.00
CA LYS A 52 -8.92 16.01 6.67
C LYS A 52 -7.77 15.11 7.15
N GLY A 53 -7.53 13.95 6.54
CA GLY A 53 -6.27 13.18 6.73
C GLY A 53 -5.07 13.76 5.96
N GLY A 54 -5.33 14.71 5.05
CA GLY A 54 -4.32 15.42 4.27
C GLY A 54 -4.52 16.93 4.41
N GLN A 55 -4.46 17.46 5.63
CA GLN A 55 -4.28 18.89 5.79
C GLN A 55 -2.97 19.25 5.06
N ARG A 56 -3.06 19.95 3.93
CA ARG A 56 -1.91 20.59 3.28
C ARG A 56 -1.51 21.81 4.11
N ASP A 57 -1.27 21.62 5.40
CA ASP A 57 -0.49 22.58 6.17
C ASP A 57 0.97 22.32 5.79
N PHE A 58 1.39 22.87 4.65
CA PHE A 58 2.77 23.31 4.50
C PHE A 58 3.00 24.49 5.47
N LYS A 59 2.83 24.25 6.78
CA LYS A 59 3.43 25.12 7.78
C LYS A 59 4.91 24.85 7.68
N THR A 60 5.59 25.75 6.99
CA THR A 60 7.03 25.90 6.88
C THR A 60 7.69 25.53 8.20
N ILE A 61 8.17 24.29 8.33
CA ILE A 61 9.03 23.87 9.44
C ILE A 61 10.39 24.50 9.13
N GLY A 62 10.57 25.75 9.56
CA GLY A 62 11.78 26.54 9.31
C GLY A 62 11.89 27.03 7.87
N ASN A 63 12.59 28.16 7.69
CA ASN A 63 12.78 28.86 6.41
C ASN A 63 13.54 28.08 5.31
N SER A 64 13.58 26.76 5.35
CA SER A 64 14.26 25.91 4.37
C SER A 64 13.22 25.18 3.51
N LYS A 65 12.93 25.77 2.35
CA LYS A 65 12.18 25.11 1.28
C LYS A 65 13.06 24.00 0.67
N TRP A 66 13.03 22.80 1.24
CA TRP A 66 13.67 21.62 0.65
C TRP A 66 12.89 21.17 -0.60
N VAL A 67 13.16 21.81 -1.73
CA VAL A 67 12.74 21.29 -3.03
C VAL A 67 13.86 20.39 -3.53
N LEU A 68 13.68 19.08 -3.44
CA LEU A 68 14.53 18.13 -4.13
C LEU A 68 14.37 18.36 -5.64
N LYS A 69 15.45 18.75 -6.29
CA LYS A 69 15.51 18.92 -7.74
C LYS A 69 15.93 17.61 -8.37
N TRP A 70 15.51 17.39 -9.62
CA TRP A 70 15.89 16.21 -10.40
C TRP A 70 17.42 16.04 -10.53
N CYS A 71 18.17 17.14 -10.49
CA CYS A 71 19.64 17.15 -10.50
C CYS A 71 20.27 16.60 -9.22
N ASP A 72 19.50 16.44 -8.14
CA ASP A 72 20.00 16.02 -6.84
C ASP A 72 20.08 14.48 -6.72
N PHE A 73 19.53 13.75 -7.71
CA PHE A 73 19.59 12.30 -7.79
C PHE A 73 20.77 11.82 -8.63
N THR A 74 21.43 10.76 -8.18
CA THR A 74 22.38 10.00 -8.98
C THR A 74 21.69 9.33 -10.17
N GLU A 75 22.47 8.99 -11.20
CA GLU A 75 21.93 8.34 -12.39
C GLU A 75 21.31 6.96 -12.09
N GLY A 76 21.86 6.26 -11.09
CA GLY A 76 21.30 5.01 -10.59
C GLY A 76 19.94 5.20 -9.93
N GLU A 77 19.78 6.23 -9.09
CA GLU A 77 18.52 6.54 -8.42
C GLU A 77 17.44 6.95 -9.42
N LYS A 78 17.78 7.77 -10.43
CA LYS A 78 16.84 8.12 -11.50
C LYS A 78 16.32 6.88 -12.23
N LYS A 79 17.20 5.93 -12.55
CA LYS A 79 16.82 4.67 -13.19
C LYS A 79 15.89 3.83 -12.30
N ILE A 80 16.11 3.85 -10.99
CA ILE A 80 15.24 3.17 -10.04
C ILE A 80 13.86 3.85 -9.97
N LEU A 81 13.79 5.18 -10.02
CA LEU A 81 12.53 5.93 -9.93
C LEU A 81 11.65 5.81 -11.19
N ILE A 82 12.22 5.51 -12.35
CA ILE A 82 11.47 5.39 -13.60
C ILE A 82 10.73 4.04 -13.67
N ASN A 83 9.41 4.10 -13.78
CA ASN A 83 8.58 2.96 -14.14
C ASN A 83 8.24 3.05 -15.64
N GLU A 84 8.81 2.16 -16.46
CA GLU A 84 8.64 2.18 -17.93
C GLU A 84 7.21 1.82 -18.38
N HIS A 85 6.52 1.00 -17.59
CA HIS A 85 5.18 0.51 -17.91
C HIS A 85 4.27 0.61 -16.68
N PRO A 86 3.90 1.84 -16.28
CA PRO A 86 3.13 2.04 -15.05
C PRO A 86 1.71 1.52 -15.19
N LEU A 87 1.24 0.81 -14.16
CA LEU A 87 -0.14 0.43 -13.99
C LEU A 87 -0.93 1.57 -13.34
N ARG A 88 -2.20 1.69 -13.70
CA ARG A 88 -3.14 2.56 -12.99
C ARG A 88 -3.35 1.99 -11.58
N ALA A 89 -3.13 2.82 -10.56
CA ALA A 89 -3.53 2.48 -9.20
C ALA A 89 -5.05 2.30 -9.15
N PHE A 90 -5.53 1.24 -8.49
CA PHE A 90 -6.96 0.94 -8.43
C PHE A 90 -7.46 0.88 -6.99
N LEU A 91 -8.72 1.23 -6.80
CA LEU A 91 -9.40 1.14 -5.51
C LEU A 91 -9.89 -0.29 -5.30
N ASP A 92 -9.53 -0.89 -4.17
CA ASP A 92 -9.96 -2.23 -3.76
C ASP A 92 -10.55 -2.16 -2.34
N ILE A 93 -11.29 -3.19 -1.93
CA ILE A 93 -11.93 -3.25 -0.62
C ILE A 93 -11.43 -4.50 0.11
N LEU A 94 -10.60 -4.32 1.14
CA LEU A 94 -10.17 -5.40 2.02
C LEU A 94 -11.21 -5.66 3.11
N PRO A 95 -11.79 -6.86 3.21
CA PRO A 95 -12.69 -7.19 4.31
C PRO A 95 -11.94 -7.22 5.65
N LYS A 96 -12.55 -6.68 6.71
CA LYS A 96 -12.02 -6.86 8.08
C LYS A 96 -12.40 -8.26 8.57
N ILE A 97 -11.68 -9.28 8.11
CA ILE A 97 -11.99 -10.71 8.33
C ILE A 97 -12.05 -11.13 9.81
N HIS A 98 -11.51 -10.32 10.72
CA HIS A 98 -11.58 -10.52 12.17
C HIS A 98 -12.87 -9.97 12.79
N LYS A 99 -13.78 -9.42 11.99
CA LYS A 99 -15.14 -9.01 12.38
C LYS A 99 -16.17 -10.01 11.83
N ASN A 100 -17.43 -9.87 12.23
CA ASN A 100 -18.53 -10.72 11.76
C ASN A 100 -18.51 -10.86 10.22
N PRO A 101 -18.36 -12.07 9.66
CA PRO A 101 -18.20 -12.30 8.22
C PRO A 101 -19.37 -11.77 7.37
N GLU A 102 -20.59 -11.79 7.92
CA GLU A 102 -21.80 -11.37 7.21
C GLU A 102 -21.98 -9.86 7.13
N GLN A 103 -21.27 -9.08 7.97
CA GLN A 103 -21.42 -7.62 8.08
C GLN A 103 -20.08 -6.89 8.22
N SER A 104 -18.98 -7.50 7.74
CA SER A 104 -17.67 -6.90 7.93
C SER A 104 -17.51 -5.64 7.06
N PRO A 105 -17.36 -4.44 7.65
CA PRO A 105 -17.16 -3.23 6.87
C PRO A 105 -15.83 -3.34 6.14
N GLY A 106 -15.88 -3.16 4.82
CA GLY A 106 -14.72 -3.14 3.96
C GLY A 106 -13.78 -1.98 4.30
N ARG A 107 -12.46 -2.24 4.28
CA ARG A 107 -11.43 -1.21 4.29
C ARG A 107 -11.10 -0.89 2.84
N ALA A 108 -11.57 0.26 2.36
CA ALA A 108 -11.12 0.78 1.08
C ALA A 108 -9.60 0.96 1.11
N ILE A 109 -8.92 0.44 0.09
CA ILE A 109 -7.48 0.55 -0.12
C ILE A 109 -7.20 0.99 -1.54
N VAL A 110 -6.07 1.64 -1.74
CA VAL A 110 -5.55 1.92 -3.08
C VAL A 110 -4.40 0.97 -3.33
N SER A 111 -4.57 0.07 -4.31
CA SER A 111 -3.47 -0.78 -4.76
C SER A 111 -2.54 0.04 -5.64
N GLY A 112 -1.36 0.35 -5.12
CA GLY A 112 -0.30 1.07 -5.81
C GLY A 112 0.68 0.19 -6.57
N ILE A 113 0.46 -1.12 -6.65
CA ILE A 113 1.40 -2.07 -7.26
C ILE A 113 1.57 -1.77 -8.75
N GLY A 114 2.82 -1.70 -9.20
CA GLY A 114 3.17 -1.32 -10.57
C GLY A 114 2.85 0.12 -10.92
N SER A 115 2.38 0.96 -9.98
CA SER A 115 1.96 2.33 -10.29
C SER A 115 3.12 3.32 -10.38
N LEU A 116 2.81 4.55 -10.80
CA LEU A 116 3.78 5.65 -10.80
C LEU A 116 4.35 5.93 -9.41
N THR A 117 3.57 5.73 -8.35
CA THR A 117 3.98 6.03 -6.98
C THR A 117 4.75 4.90 -6.32
N GLU A 118 4.67 3.66 -6.83
CA GLU A 118 5.30 2.49 -6.22
C GLU A 118 6.81 2.70 -6.01
N ARG A 119 7.51 3.11 -7.07
CA ARG A 119 8.96 3.26 -7.03
C ARG A 119 9.41 4.39 -6.11
N ILE A 120 8.62 5.46 -6.05
CA ILE A 120 8.84 6.57 -5.11
C ILE A 120 8.61 6.09 -3.67
N SER A 121 7.57 5.29 -3.41
CA SER A 121 7.31 4.71 -2.10
C SER A 121 8.44 3.78 -1.65
N CYS A 122 8.95 2.91 -2.54
CA CYS A 122 10.09 2.05 -2.24
C CYS A 122 11.37 2.85 -1.97
N PHE A 123 11.63 3.89 -2.76
CA PHE A 123 12.77 4.78 -2.57
C PHE A 123 12.69 5.47 -1.20
N LEU A 124 11.53 6.03 -0.87
CA LEU A 124 11.31 6.68 0.41
C LEU A 124 11.49 5.71 1.58
N ASP A 125 10.91 4.51 1.50
CA ASP A 125 11.06 3.46 2.52
C ASP A 125 12.53 3.10 2.72
N PHE A 126 13.29 2.91 1.64
CA PHE A 126 14.73 2.62 1.68
C PHE A 126 15.51 3.68 2.46
N HIS A 127 15.26 4.97 2.20
CA HIS A 127 15.97 6.05 2.89
C HIS A 127 15.49 6.25 4.33
N ILE A 128 14.18 6.17 4.59
CA ILE A 128 13.63 6.33 5.95
C ILE A 128 14.06 5.20 6.87
N LYS A 129 14.19 3.97 6.34
CA LYS A 129 14.53 2.77 7.11
C LYS A 129 15.76 2.93 8.01
N TYR A 130 16.76 3.72 7.61
CA TYR A 130 17.96 3.96 8.40
C TYR A 130 17.73 4.89 9.60
N PHE A 131 16.71 5.74 9.53
CA PHE A 131 16.34 6.67 10.60
C PHE A 131 15.35 6.06 11.59
N VAL A 132 14.54 5.07 11.17
CA VAL A 132 13.56 4.43 12.07
C VAL A 132 14.20 3.92 13.38
N PRO A 133 15.38 3.26 13.39
CA PRO A 133 16.03 2.81 14.62
C PRO A 133 16.55 3.92 15.52
N THR A 134 16.77 5.14 15.00
CA THR A 134 17.27 6.26 15.81
C THR A 134 16.16 6.96 16.58
N LEU A 135 14.90 6.73 16.19
CA LEU A 135 13.74 7.23 16.91
C LEU A 135 13.64 6.54 18.27
N LYS A 136 13.38 7.33 19.32
CA LYS A 136 13.12 6.80 20.66
C LYS A 136 11.78 6.06 20.64
N CYS A 137 11.82 4.76 20.39
CA CYS A 137 10.66 3.88 20.47
C CYS A 137 10.73 3.03 21.74
N TYR A 138 9.73 3.17 22.62
CA TYR A 138 9.63 2.42 23.87
C TYR A 138 9.05 1.00 23.66
N VAL A 139 8.41 0.74 22.51
CA VAL A 139 7.79 -0.54 22.17
C VAL A 139 8.14 -0.92 20.74
N LYS A 140 8.97 -1.96 20.56
CA LYS A 140 9.48 -2.35 19.22
C LYS A 140 8.51 -3.23 18.44
N ASP A 141 8.02 -4.29 19.08
CA ASP A 141 7.11 -5.27 18.49
C ASP A 141 6.25 -5.90 19.59
N THR A 142 5.33 -6.78 19.18
CA THR A 142 4.44 -7.51 20.10
C THR A 142 5.22 -8.29 21.16
N SER A 143 6.35 -8.90 20.81
CA SER A 143 7.15 -9.70 21.74
C SER A 143 7.86 -8.81 22.77
N HIS A 144 8.45 -7.69 22.33
CA HIS A 144 9.09 -6.69 23.18
C HIS A 144 8.09 -6.08 24.19
N PHE A 145 6.81 -6.00 23.83
CA PHE A 145 5.75 -5.57 24.74
C PHE A 145 5.32 -6.68 25.71
N LEU A 146 5.11 -7.89 25.23
CA LEU A 146 4.55 -8.98 26.03
C LEU A 146 5.55 -9.61 27.00
N LEU A 147 6.85 -9.61 26.69
CA LEU A 147 7.86 -10.24 27.55
C LEU A 147 7.94 -9.57 28.94
N PRO A 148 8.07 -8.24 29.06
CA PRO A 148 8.05 -7.57 30.37
C PRO A 148 6.74 -7.76 31.14
N LEU A 149 5.60 -7.89 30.45
CA LEU A 149 4.30 -8.12 31.08
C LEU A 149 4.20 -9.49 31.77
N LYS A 150 4.95 -10.49 31.30
CA LYS A 150 4.98 -11.83 31.93
C LYS A 150 5.73 -11.83 33.26
N ASP A 151 6.70 -10.93 33.38
CA ASP A 151 7.56 -10.81 34.56
C ASP A 151 6.99 -9.81 35.60
N LEU A 152 5.83 -9.21 35.32
CA LEU A 152 5.15 -8.37 36.30
C LEU A 152 4.74 -9.22 37.51
N PRO A 153 4.99 -8.73 38.75
CA PRO A 153 4.57 -9.44 39.94
C PRO A 153 3.05 -9.65 39.89
N LEU A 154 2.59 -10.81 40.39
CA LEU A 154 1.17 -11.04 40.63
C LEU A 154 0.68 -9.90 41.49
N ILE A 155 -0.21 -9.09 40.93
CA ILE A 155 -0.70 -7.91 41.62
C ILE A 155 -1.68 -8.41 42.68
N ASP A 156 -1.33 -8.22 43.95
CA ASP A 156 -2.21 -8.54 45.07
C ASP A 156 -3.55 -7.81 44.89
N SER A 157 -4.61 -8.52 45.23
CA SER A 157 -6.02 -8.23 44.96
C SER A 157 -6.42 -6.77 45.25
N ASP A 158 -6.40 -5.95 44.19
CA ASP A 158 -7.22 -4.74 43.93
C ASP A 158 -6.85 -4.13 42.56
N VAL A 159 -6.82 -4.96 41.50
CA VAL A 159 -6.49 -4.51 40.14
C VAL A 159 -7.74 -4.12 39.38
N ILE A 160 -7.80 -2.86 38.94
CA ILE A 160 -8.79 -2.43 37.94
C ILE A 160 -8.11 -2.46 36.58
N ILE A 161 -8.56 -3.38 35.71
CA ILE A 161 -8.17 -3.38 34.31
C ILE A 161 -8.98 -2.30 33.59
N CYS A 162 -8.31 -1.21 33.24
CA CYS A 162 -8.89 -0.15 32.43
C CYS A 162 -8.53 -0.38 30.95
N THR A 163 -9.53 -0.44 30.09
CA THR A 163 -9.35 -0.37 28.63
C THR A 163 -9.88 0.97 28.17
N SER A 164 -9.10 1.70 27.36
CA SER A 164 -9.57 2.95 26.74
C SER A 164 -9.64 2.75 25.24
N ASP A 165 -10.84 2.85 24.68
CA ASP A 165 -11.03 2.85 23.23
C ASP A 165 -10.80 4.27 22.71
N ILE A 166 -9.60 4.50 22.19
CA ILE A 166 -9.20 5.82 21.70
C ILE A 166 -9.74 5.98 20.27
N GLU A 167 -10.75 6.84 20.12
CA GLU A 167 -11.38 7.14 18.83
C GLU A 167 -10.40 7.82 17.83
N SER A 168 -9.50 8.66 18.33
CA SER A 168 -8.40 9.23 17.55
C SER A 168 -7.18 9.58 18.40
N LEU A 169 -5.99 9.20 17.92
CA LEU A 169 -4.70 9.56 18.52
C LEU A 169 -4.28 11.02 18.25
N TYR A 170 -4.90 11.65 17.24
CA TYR A 170 -4.62 13.03 16.84
C TYR A 170 -5.92 13.83 16.87
N LYS A 171 -5.95 14.93 17.64
CA LYS A 171 -7.09 15.84 17.65
C LYS A 171 -7.08 16.67 16.37
N HIS A 172 -8.26 16.88 15.80
CA HIS A 172 -8.52 17.78 14.67
C HIS A 172 -8.42 19.25 15.08
#